data_AF-A0A920FL08-F1
#
_entry.id   AF-A0A920FL08-F1
#
_cell.length_a   1.000
_cell.length_b   1.000
_cell.length_c   1.000
_cell.angle_alpha   90.00
_cell.angle_beta   90.00
_cell.angle_gamma   90.00
#
_symmetry.space_group_name_H-M   'P 1'
#
loop_
_entity.id
_entity.type
_entity.pdbx_description
1 polymer ?
#
loop_
_entity_poly.entity_id
_entity_poly.type
_entity_poly.pdbx_seq_one_letter_code
_entity_poly.pdbx_strand_id
1 'polypeptide(L)'
;MYLIRNMELVGVTNSELMMIALVARYHSGGMPSVKQKEFSRLDSEKRTTVTRLTALLRIGDALDREHRARAGNLSIEFDKDQVWLHLECLSGKSPDSMLALWALNHKKELFEKVFRRTLNADFGDGAGSSGN
;
A
#
# COMPACT_ATOMS: atom_id res chain seq x y z
N MET A 1 8.11 -11.80 8.46
CA MET A 1 8.40 -11.43 9.87
C MET A 1 9.66 -12.09 10.42
N TYR A 2 9.75 -13.43 10.44
CA TYR A 2 10.83 -14.13 11.14
C TYR A 2 12.23 -13.81 10.60
N LEU A 3 12.39 -13.75 9.27
CA LEU A 3 13.68 -13.41 8.64
C LEU A 3 14.13 -11.98 9.00
N ILE A 4 13.28 -10.99 8.78
CA ILE A 4 13.58 -9.57 9.06
C ILE A 4 13.90 -9.34 10.54
N ARG A 5 13.14 -9.96 11.46
CA ARG A 5 13.36 -9.77 12.90
C ARG A 5 14.71 -10.30 13.39
N ASN A 6 15.29 -11.28 12.70
CA ASN A 6 16.56 -11.89 13.08
C ASN A 6 17.74 -11.34 12.27
N MET A 7 17.53 -10.28 11.47
CA MET A 7 18.60 -9.59 10.76
C MET A 7 19.27 -8.56 11.68
N GLU A 8 20.59 -8.47 11.62
CA GLU A 8 21.32 -7.31 12.14
C GLU A 8 21.47 -6.28 11.02
N LEU A 9 20.63 -5.25 11.06
CA LEU A 9 20.69 -4.12 10.13
C LEU A 9 21.41 -2.95 10.81
N VAL A 10 22.62 -2.65 10.35
CA VAL A 10 23.42 -1.53 10.86
C VAL A 10 22.62 -0.23 10.71
N GLY A 11 22.50 0.52 11.79
CA GLY A 11 21.74 1.78 11.83
C GLY A 11 20.24 1.64 12.05
N VAL A 12 19.71 0.43 12.22
CA VAL A 12 18.30 0.17 12.55
C VAL A 12 18.21 -0.39 13.96
N THR A 13 17.44 0.27 14.83
CA THR A 13 17.22 -0.21 16.19
C THR A 13 16.35 -1.46 16.22
N ASN A 14 16.44 -2.27 17.27
CA ASN A 14 15.56 -3.43 17.46
C ASN A 14 14.06 -3.07 17.43
N SER A 15 13.70 -1.87 17.88
CA SER A 15 12.32 -1.38 17.82
C SER A 15 11.87 -1.12 16.38
N GLU A 16 12.70 -0.46 15.58
CA GLU A 16 12.41 -0.20 14.17
C GLU A 16 12.38 -1.49 13.36
N LEU A 17 13.32 -2.40 13.60
CA LEU A 17 13.36 -3.71 12.97
C LEU A 17 12.08 -4.51 13.24
N MET A 18 11.56 -4.45 14.47
CA MET A 18 10.28 -5.05 14.82
C MET A 18 9.12 -4.40 14.04
N MET A 19 9.09 -3.08 13.93
CA MET A 19 8.07 -2.37 13.16
C MET A 19 8.10 -2.77 11.67
N ILE A 20 9.28 -2.82 11.06
CA ILE A 20 9.48 -3.28 9.68
C ILE A 20 9.00 -4.73 9.52
N ALA A 21 9.37 -5.61 10.46
CA ALA A 21 8.96 -7.01 10.43
C ALA A 21 7.43 -7.18 10.53
N LEU A 22 6.76 -6.31 11.29
CA LEU A 22 5.29 -6.28 11.41
C LEU A 22 4.62 -5.73 10.16
N VAL A 23 5.14 -4.65 9.56
CA VAL A 23 4.65 -4.15 8.26
C VAL A 23 4.76 -5.26 7.20
N ALA A 24 5.93 -5.91 7.13
CA ALA A 24 6.14 -7.05 6.24
C ALA A 24 5.25 -8.27 6.57
N ARG A 25 4.76 -8.43 7.81
CA ARG A 25 3.80 -9.49 8.16
C ARG A 25 2.39 -9.17 7.66
N TYR A 26 1.95 -7.93 7.85
CA TYR A 26 0.55 -7.55 7.63
C TYR A 26 0.25 -7.09 6.21
N HIS A 27 1.27 -6.83 5.37
CA HIS A 27 1.01 -6.45 3.97
C HIS A 27 0.42 -7.60 3.14
N SER A 28 0.88 -8.84 3.36
CA SER A 28 0.38 -10.03 2.68
C SER A 28 -0.60 -10.85 3.54
N GLY A 29 -0.72 -10.51 4.83
CA GLY A 29 -1.55 -11.21 5.80
C GLY A 29 -2.83 -10.48 6.21
N GLY A 30 -3.38 -10.91 7.35
CA GLY A 30 -4.55 -10.30 7.97
C GLY A 30 -4.31 -8.87 8.49
N MET A 31 -5.34 -8.28 9.10
CA MET A 31 -5.27 -6.92 9.64
C MET A 31 -4.35 -6.82 10.87
N PRO A 32 -3.66 -5.68 11.08
CA PRO A 32 -2.97 -5.39 12.34
C PRO A 32 -3.92 -5.52 13.53
N SER A 33 -3.53 -6.28 14.55
CA SER A 33 -4.41 -6.61 15.68
C SER A 33 -3.67 -6.67 17.00
N VAL A 34 -4.27 -6.06 18.04
CA VAL A 34 -3.77 -6.13 19.43
C VAL A 34 -3.87 -7.53 20.05
N LYS A 35 -4.53 -8.48 19.39
CA LYS A 35 -4.50 -9.89 19.79
C LYS A 35 -3.16 -10.56 19.49
N GLN A 36 -2.35 -9.97 18.61
CA GLN A 36 -1.01 -10.48 18.28
C GLN A 36 0.03 -9.86 19.22
N LYS A 37 0.80 -10.72 19.90
CA LYS A 37 1.71 -10.36 20.99
C LYS A 37 2.74 -9.30 20.61
N GLU A 38 3.28 -9.38 19.41
CA GLU A 38 4.33 -8.46 18.94
C GLU A 38 3.76 -7.09 18.60
N PHE A 39 2.54 -7.03 18.07
CA PHE A 39 1.87 -5.77 17.76
C PHE A 39 1.33 -5.09 19.03
N SER A 40 0.86 -5.86 20.01
CA SER A 40 0.35 -5.30 21.28
C SER A 40 1.44 -4.70 22.17
N ARG A 41 2.70 -5.11 21.98
CA ARG A 41 3.87 -4.57 22.70
C ARG A 41 4.31 -3.19 22.21
N LEU A 42 3.86 -2.77 21.03
CA LEU A 42 4.13 -1.43 20.53
C LEU A 42 3.28 -0.40 21.29
N ASP A 43 3.87 0.76 21.56
CA ASP A 43 3.11 1.93 22.03
C ASP A 43 2.08 2.38 20.97
N SER A 44 1.16 3.27 21.34
CA SER A 44 0.07 3.73 20.46
C SER A 44 0.59 4.41 19.19
N GLU A 45 1.68 5.16 19.29
CA GLU A 45 2.28 5.88 18.17
C GLU A 45 2.88 4.90 17.15
N LYS A 46 3.71 3.95 17.60
CA LYS A 46 4.28 2.92 16.74
C LYS A 46 3.23 2.01 16.14
N ARG A 47 2.17 1.67 16.88
CA ARG A 47 1.02 0.94 16.31
C ARG A 47 0.38 1.71 15.17
N THR A 48 0.18 3.02 15.35
CA THR A 48 -0.36 3.90 14.31
C THR A 48 0.55 3.93 13.09
N THR A 49 1.85 4.10 13.29
CA THR A 49 2.86 4.10 12.22
C THR A 49 2.88 2.78 11.45
N VAL A 50 2.97 1.64 12.13
CA VAL A 50 2.93 0.31 11.49
C VAL A 50 1.64 0.12 10.71
N THR A 51 0.49 0.54 11.26
CA THR A 51 -0.80 0.37 10.60
C THR A 51 -0.90 1.23 9.32
N ARG A 52 -0.45 2.50 9.38
CA ARG A 52 -0.39 3.39 8.21
C ARG A 52 0.55 2.86 7.13
N LEU A 53 1.76 2.45 7.49
CA LEU A 53 2.73 1.91 6.55
C LEU A 53 2.24 0.60 5.92
N THR A 54 1.60 -0.27 6.71
CA THR A 54 0.97 -1.50 6.19
C THR A 54 -0.12 -1.16 5.19
N ALA A 55 -0.96 -0.17 5.47
CA ALA A 55 -2.01 0.26 4.55
C ALA A 55 -1.43 0.71 3.21
N LEU A 56 -0.41 1.57 3.24
CA LEU A 56 0.27 2.05 2.02
C LEU A 56 0.96 0.92 1.25
N LEU A 57 1.67 0.04 1.95
CA LEU A 57 2.36 -1.10 1.31
C LEU A 57 1.37 -2.07 0.66
N ARG A 58 0.19 -2.28 1.26
CA ARG A 58 -0.88 -3.10 0.65
C ARG A 58 -1.42 -2.49 -0.64
N ILE A 59 -1.50 -1.16 -0.74
CA ILE A 59 -1.87 -0.48 -1.98
C ILE A 59 -0.77 -0.69 -3.02
N GLY A 60 0.49 -0.45 -2.66
CA GLY A 60 1.63 -0.70 -3.56
C GLY A 60 1.68 -2.13 -4.10
N ASP A 61 1.54 -3.12 -3.23
CA ASP A 61 1.50 -4.54 -3.58
C ASP A 61 0.25 -4.95 -4.40
N ALA A 62 -0.84 -4.17 -4.33
CA ALA A 62 -1.99 -4.37 -5.23
C ALA A 62 -1.70 -3.86 -6.64
N LEU A 63 -0.94 -2.77 -6.75
CA LEU A 63 -0.60 -2.12 -8.01
C LEU A 63 0.61 -2.79 -8.71
N ASP A 64 1.53 -3.40 -7.96
CA ASP A 64 2.74 -4.05 -8.47
C ASP A 64 2.52 -5.51 -8.93
N ARG A 65 1.30 -6.02 -8.81
CA ARG A 65 1.00 -7.45 -8.83
C ARG A 65 1.33 -8.21 -10.12
N GLU A 66 1.68 -7.49 -11.19
CA GLU A 66 2.08 -8.10 -12.44
C GLU A 66 3.58 -8.20 -12.68
N HIS A 67 4.44 -7.51 -11.92
CA HIS A 67 5.90 -7.43 -12.15
C HIS A 67 6.33 -7.09 -13.60
N ARG A 68 5.38 -6.87 -14.52
CA ARG A 68 5.58 -6.32 -15.85
C ARG A 68 5.55 -4.83 -15.65
N ALA A 69 6.72 -4.23 -15.68
CA ALA A 69 6.99 -2.81 -15.63
C ALA A 69 6.16 -2.01 -16.65
N ARG A 70 4.88 -1.79 -16.36
CA ARG A 70 3.92 -0.97 -17.11
C ARG A 70 3.09 -0.08 -16.20
N ALA A 71 3.49 0.09 -14.94
CA ALA A 71 3.09 1.28 -14.21
C ALA A 71 3.69 2.47 -14.98
N GLY A 72 2.87 3.17 -15.75
CA GLY A 72 3.22 4.48 -16.28
C GLY A 72 3.28 5.49 -15.13
N ASN A 73 2.93 6.75 -15.40
CA ASN A 73 2.80 7.69 -14.28
C ASN A 73 1.62 7.28 -13.38
N LEU A 74 1.83 7.39 -12.08
CA LEU A 74 0.77 7.42 -11.07
C LEU A 74 0.59 8.88 -10.66
N SER A 75 -0.59 9.42 -10.87
CA SER A 75 -0.98 10.69 -10.24
C SER A 75 -1.99 10.43 -9.14
N ILE A 76 -1.89 11.23 -8.08
CA ILE A 76 -2.74 11.10 -6.89
C ILE A 76 -3.46 12.41 -6.70
N GLU A 77 -4.79 12.37 -6.75
CA GLU A 77 -5.64 13.50 -6.42
C GLU A 77 -6.25 13.31 -5.04
N PHE A 78 -6.19 14.38 -4.24
CA PHE A 78 -6.75 14.41 -2.89
C PHE A 78 -7.96 15.32 -2.87
N ASP A 79 -9.12 14.75 -2.56
CA ASP A 79 -10.31 15.49 -2.17
C ASP A 79 -10.49 15.39 -0.64
N LYS A 80 -11.51 16.05 -0.07
CA LYS A 80 -11.79 16.07 1.37
C LYS A 80 -11.88 14.65 1.95
N ASP A 81 -12.70 13.81 1.34
CA ASP A 81 -13.03 12.48 1.83
C ASP A 81 -12.59 11.36 0.88
N GLN A 82 -11.94 11.70 -0.24
CA GLN A 82 -11.58 10.74 -1.28
C GLN A 82 -10.12 10.91 -1.70
N VAL A 83 -9.51 9.79 -2.07
CA VAL A 83 -8.20 9.74 -2.73
C VAL A 83 -8.38 9.01 -4.05
N TRP A 84 -7.99 9.66 -5.14
CA TRP A 84 -8.02 9.09 -6.47
C TRP A 84 -6.61 8.74 -6.92
N LEU A 85 -6.42 7.50 -7.38
CA LEU A 85 -5.20 7.03 -8.00
C LEU A 85 -5.46 6.91 -9.51
N HIS A 86 -4.88 7.82 -10.29
CA HIS A 86 -4.94 7.74 -11.74
C HIS A 86 -3.70 7.05 -12.26
N LEU A 87 -3.90 5.87 -12.84
CA LEU A 87 -2.84 5.02 -13.34
C LEU A 87 -2.74 5.18 -14.85
N GLU A 88 -1.56 5.51 -15.37
CA GLU A 88 -1.32 5.47 -16.81
C GLU A 88 -0.92 4.06 -17.24
N CYS A 89 -1.62 3.53 -18.25
CA CYS A 89 -1.22 2.28 -18.89
C CYS A 89 -0.45 2.59 -20.18
N LEU A 90 0.87 2.33 -20.17
CA LEU A 90 1.75 2.56 -21.33
C LEU A 90 1.38 1.73 -22.57
N SER A 91 0.49 0.76 -22.45
CA SER A 91 0.07 -0.13 -23.55
C SER A 91 -1.44 -0.16 -23.78
N GLY A 92 -2.18 0.84 -23.27
CA GLY A 92 -3.64 0.89 -23.33
C GLY A 92 -4.30 -0.05 -22.31
N LYS A 93 -5.63 0.04 -22.17
CA LYS A 93 -6.40 -0.81 -21.24
C LYS A 93 -6.24 -2.29 -21.60
N SER A 94 -5.66 -3.06 -20.70
CA SER A 94 -5.47 -4.51 -20.85
C SER A 94 -6.20 -5.28 -19.74
N PRO A 95 -6.40 -6.61 -19.89
CA PRO A 95 -6.91 -7.46 -18.81
C PRO A 95 -6.12 -7.29 -17.50
N ASP A 96 -4.81 -7.06 -17.64
CA ASP A 96 -3.86 -6.77 -16.57
C ASP A 96 -4.28 -5.53 -15.72
N SER A 97 -4.73 -4.45 -16.39
CA SER A 97 -5.26 -3.26 -15.72
C SER A 97 -6.50 -3.59 -14.87
N MET A 98 -7.41 -4.41 -15.38
CA MET A 98 -8.62 -4.80 -14.64
C MET A 98 -8.28 -5.65 -13.40
N LEU A 99 -7.26 -6.52 -13.48
CA LEU A 99 -6.79 -7.32 -12.35
C LEU A 99 -6.17 -6.45 -11.25
N ALA A 100 -5.41 -5.42 -11.61
CA ALA A 100 -4.86 -4.47 -10.64
C ALA A 100 -5.96 -3.70 -9.88
N LEU A 101 -6.98 -3.19 -10.57
CA LEU A 101 -8.15 -2.55 -9.91
C LEU A 101 -8.89 -3.51 -9.01
N TRP A 102 -9.09 -4.75 -9.45
CA TRP A 102 -9.71 -5.78 -8.63
C TRP A 102 -8.89 -6.04 -7.37
N ALA A 103 -7.58 -6.23 -7.49
CA ALA A 103 -6.69 -6.45 -6.34
C ALA A 103 -6.69 -5.26 -5.38
N LEU A 104 -6.70 -4.02 -5.90
CA LEU A 104 -6.76 -2.80 -5.12
C LEU A 104 -8.06 -2.73 -4.30
N ASN A 105 -9.21 -3.00 -4.94
CA ASN A 105 -10.50 -3.00 -4.27
C ASN A 105 -10.58 -4.02 -3.11
N HIS A 106 -9.84 -5.12 -3.20
CA HIS A 106 -9.77 -6.11 -2.11
C HIS A 106 -8.78 -5.72 -1.00
N LYS A 107 -7.82 -4.84 -1.27
CA LYS A 107 -6.77 -4.45 -0.31
C LYS A 107 -6.97 -3.07 0.32
N LYS A 108 -7.86 -2.23 -0.23
CA LYS A 108 -8.09 -0.85 0.21
C LYS A 108 -8.72 -0.68 1.59
N GLU A 109 -9.41 -1.70 2.11
CA GLU A 109 -10.14 -1.63 3.39
C GLU A 109 -9.28 -1.07 4.54
N LEU A 110 -8.02 -1.49 4.67
CA LEU A 110 -7.13 -0.99 5.72
C LEU A 110 -6.78 0.49 5.51
N PHE A 111 -6.56 0.90 4.26
CA PHE A 111 -6.30 2.30 3.92
C PHE A 111 -7.48 3.17 4.32
N GLU A 112 -8.69 2.79 3.90
CA GLU A 112 -9.89 3.59 4.16
C GLU A 112 -10.16 3.73 5.66
N LYS A 113 -9.98 2.66 6.43
CA LYS A 113 -10.12 2.69 7.90
C LYS A 113 -9.11 3.61 8.58
N VAL A 114 -7.85 3.59 8.12
CA VAL A 114 -6.74 4.29 8.79
C VAL A 114 -6.68 5.76 8.41
N PHE A 115 -6.90 6.07 7.13
CA PHE A 115 -6.84 7.43 6.60
C PHE A 115 -8.21 8.12 6.61
N ARG A 116 -9.29 7.38 6.88
CA ARG A 116 -10.67 7.89 6.90
C ARG A 116 -11.05 8.57 5.59
N ARG A 117 -10.61 7.99 4.47
CA ARG A 117 -10.88 8.46 3.11
C ARG A 117 -11.19 7.27 2.23
N THR A 118 -12.15 7.41 1.33
CA THR A 118 -12.44 6.40 0.31
C THR A 118 -11.31 6.38 -0.71
N LEU A 119 -10.84 5.18 -1.07
CA LEU A 119 -9.81 5.01 -2.09
C LEU A 119 -10.44 4.55 -3.39
N ASN A 120 -10.22 5.33 -4.44
CA ASN A 120 -10.66 5.05 -5.79
C ASN A 120 -9.45 5.00 -6.72
N ALA A 121 -9.59 4.26 -7.83
CA ALA A 121 -8.57 4.23 -8.86
C ALA A 121 -9.20 4.00 -10.22
N ASP A 122 -8.55 4.54 -11.23
CA ASP A 122 -8.89 4.35 -12.64
C ASP A 122 -7.61 4.21 -13.49
N PHE A 123 -7.83 3.84 -14.75
CA PHE A 123 -6.77 3.87 -15.76
C PHE A 123 -7.11 4.93 -16.79
N GLY A 124 -6.24 5.95 -16.87
CA GLY A 124 -6.27 6.93 -17.94
C GLY A 124 -5.77 6.32 -19.25
N ASP A 125 -6.40 6.69 -20.36
CA ASP A 125 -5.84 6.41 -21.67
C ASP A 125 -4.67 7.40 -21.86
N GLY A 126 -3.46 6.88 -22.04
CA GLY A 126 -2.27 7.68 -22.33
C GLY A 126 -2.40 8.37 -23.69
N ALA A 127 -3.15 9.47 -23.75
CA ALA A 127 -3.23 10.37 -24.88
C ALA A 127 -3.06 11.79 -24.32
N GLY A 128 -1.91 12.38 -24.61
CA GLY A 128 -1.41 13.57 -23.95
C GLY A 128 -2.37 14.75 -23.97
N SER A 129 -2.46 15.42 -22.83
CA SER A 129 -2.76 16.85 -22.81
C SER A 129 -1.55 17.61 -23.34
N SER A 130 -1.49 17.78 -24.67
CA SER A 130 -0.89 18.99 -25.22
C SER A 130 -1.74 20.17 -24.73
N GLY A 131 -1.26 20.83 -23.69
CA GLY A 131 -1.76 22.13 -23.26
C GLY A 131 -1.28 23.19 -24.24
N ASN A 132 -2.24 23.80 -24.93
CA ASN A 132 -2.12 25.04 -25.69
C ASN A 132 -1.99 26.24 -24.73
#